data_AF-W9YL01-F1
#
_entry.id   AF-W9YL01-F1
#
_cell.length_a   1.000
_cell.length_b   1.000
_cell.length_c   1.000
_cell.angle_alpha   90.00
_cell.angle_beta   90.00
_cell.angle_gamma   90.00
#
_symmetry.space_group_name_H-M   'P 1'
#
loop_
_entity.id
_entity.type
_entity.pdbx_description
1 polymer ?
#
loop_
_entity_poly.entity_id
_entity_poly.type
_entity_poly.pdbx_seq_one_letter_code
_entity_poly.pdbx_strand_id
1 'polypeptide(L)'
;MPCTAETPIPFIDPNKDPAIFVKALATQPLPPPLSPDNSVRQFAGYATMTTAGEFTRLLNNHLPVEVYFEETSVDAWAGLVVFDREVGLGLAEMYKYCETVDYFGGQEGGTTIITELALEDSPTKMEDWVKAQDWSFLFK
;
A
#
# COMPACT_ATOMS: atom_id res chain seq x y z
N MET A 1 -7.35 -3.54 12.76
CA MET A 1 -6.62 -4.27 11.70
C MET A 1 -5.81 -5.38 12.33
N PRO A 2 -5.55 -6.49 11.63
CA PRO A 2 -4.78 -7.62 12.15
C PRO A 2 -3.27 -7.42 12.02
N CYS A 3 -2.81 -6.24 12.39
CA CYS A 3 -1.41 -5.81 12.45
C CYS A 3 -1.28 -4.66 13.45
N THR A 4 -0.07 -4.34 13.94
CA THR A 4 0.16 -3.19 14.81
C THR A 4 -0.02 -1.87 14.06
N ALA A 5 -0.27 -0.79 14.80
CA ALA A 5 -0.41 0.57 14.25
C ALA A 5 0.81 1.01 13.43
N GLU A 6 1.98 0.50 13.78
CA GLU A 6 3.31 0.90 13.28
C GLU A 6 3.80 0.00 12.14
N THR A 7 3.02 -1.01 11.78
CA THR A 7 3.30 -1.89 10.64
C THR A 7 3.39 -1.05 9.36
N PRO A 8 4.53 -1.08 8.64
CA PRO A 8 4.64 -0.45 7.35
C PRO A 8 3.72 -1.15 6.33
N ILE A 9 2.81 -0.40 5.73
CA ILE A 9 1.86 -0.86 4.72
C ILE A 9 2.09 -0.08 3.43
N PRO A 10 2.18 -0.75 2.27
CA PRO A 10 2.27 -0.06 0.99
C PRO A 10 0.96 0.66 0.67
N PHE A 11 1.08 1.91 0.24
CA PHE A 11 -0.02 2.75 -0.23
C PHE A 11 0.21 3.18 -1.68
N ILE A 12 -0.88 3.11 -2.45
CA ILE A 12 -0.97 3.62 -3.81
C ILE A 12 -2.30 4.37 -3.99
N ASP A 13 -2.29 5.44 -4.78
CA ASP A 13 -3.53 5.98 -5.35
C ASP A 13 -3.90 5.18 -6.60
N PRO A 14 -4.94 4.33 -6.57
CA PRO A 14 -5.29 3.47 -7.69
C PRO A 14 -5.69 4.25 -8.95
N ASN A 15 -6.05 5.53 -8.84
CA ASN A 15 -6.48 6.35 -9.98
C ASN A 15 -5.30 7.02 -10.72
N LYS A 16 -4.10 7.04 -10.12
CA LYS A 16 -2.96 7.80 -10.63
C LYS A 16 -1.70 6.95 -10.73
N ASP A 17 -1.32 6.29 -9.64
CA ASP A 17 -0.02 5.65 -9.50
C ASP A 17 0.20 4.47 -10.48
N PRO A 18 -0.80 3.62 -10.78
CA PRO A 18 -0.63 2.54 -11.77
C PRO A 18 -0.24 3.04 -13.16
N ALA A 19 -0.78 4.18 -13.60
CA ALA A 19 -0.47 4.74 -14.92
C ALA A 19 0.97 5.25 -15.01
N ILE A 20 1.47 5.87 -13.93
CA ILE A 20 2.85 6.34 -13.82
C ILE A 20 3.81 5.14 -13.85
N PHE A 21 3.50 4.10 -13.08
CA PHE A 21 4.29 2.88 -13.06
C PHE A 21 4.36 2.22 -14.44
N VAL A 22 3.22 2.01 -15.11
CA VAL A 22 3.17 1.42 -16.46
C VAL A 22 3.90 2.29 -17.49
N LYS A 23 3.77 3.62 -17.42
CA LYS A 23 4.51 4.53 -18.30
C LYS A 23 6.01 4.31 -18.14
N ALA A 24 6.51 4.27 -16.91
CA ALA A 24 7.94 4.06 -16.66
C ALA A 24 8.44 2.71 -17.17
N LEU A 25 7.64 1.64 -17.01
CA LEU A 25 7.96 0.34 -17.58
C LEU A 25 8.00 0.34 -19.12
N ALA A 26 7.18 1.18 -19.76
CA ALA A 26 7.08 1.26 -21.21
C ALA A 26 8.17 2.14 -21.85
N THR A 27 8.68 3.15 -21.13
CA THR A 27 9.62 4.14 -21.68
C THR A 27 11.08 3.83 -21.40
N GLN A 28 11.38 2.80 -20.61
CA GLN A 28 12.73 2.52 -20.14
C GLN A 28 13.16 1.10 -20.51
N PRO A 29 14.46 0.87 -20.84
CA PRO A 29 14.98 -0.48 -21.02
C PRO A 29 14.84 -1.28 -19.73
N LEU A 30 13.94 -2.27 -19.74
CA LEU A 30 13.75 -3.18 -18.62
C LEU A 30 14.96 -4.13 -18.50
N PRO A 31 15.41 -4.47 -17.28
CA PRO A 31 16.51 -5.41 -17.10
C PRO A 31 16.19 -6.77 -17.72
N PRO A 32 17.22 -7.53 -18.14
CA PRO A 32 17.03 -8.87 -18.63
C PRO A 32 16.38 -9.76 -17.55
N PRO A 33 15.63 -10.80 -17.95
CA PRO A 33 15.07 -11.74 -16.99
C PRO A 33 16.17 -12.39 -16.14
N LEU A 34 15.84 -12.74 -14.89
CA LEU A 34 16.80 -13.32 -13.94
C LEU A 34 17.25 -14.75 -14.31
N SER A 35 16.52 -15.43 -15.18
CA SER A 35 16.90 -16.74 -15.71
C SER A 35 16.52 -16.84 -17.19
N PRO A 36 17.35 -17.49 -18.03
CA PRO A 36 17.08 -17.72 -19.45
C PRO A 36 15.74 -18.42 -19.71
N ASP A 37 15.26 -19.22 -18.76
CA ASP A 37 14.03 -20.01 -18.86
C ASP A 37 12.81 -19.29 -18.25
N ASN A 38 13.03 -18.11 -17.67
CA ASN A 38 12.01 -17.39 -16.93
C ASN A 38 11.63 -16.13 -17.71
N SER A 39 10.41 -16.10 -18.27
CA SER A 39 9.88 -14.91 -18.96
C SER A 39 9.52 -13.78 -17.99
N VAL A 40 9.58 -14.05 -16.68
CA VAL A 40 9.17 -13.11 -15.64
C VAL A 40 10.31 -12.13 -15.35
N ARG A 41 10.11 -10.90 -15.81
CA ARG A 41 10.79 -9.74 -15.22
C ARG A 41 10.14 -9.53 -13.86
N GLN A 42 10.87 -9.77 -12.77
CA GLN A 42 10.33 -9.46 -11.44
C GLN A 42 10.17 -7.93 -11.35
N PHE A 43 9.16 -7.42 -10.66
CA PHE A 43 9.07 -6.00 -10.33
C PHE A 43 8.79 -5.89 -8.83
N ALA A 44 9.63 -5.18 -8.06
CA ALA A 44 9.21 -4.76 -6.72
C ALA A 44 8.18 -3.64 -6.90
N GLY A 45 7.18 -3.56 -6.02
CA GLY A 45 6.04 -2.67 -6.21
C GLY A 45 6.40 -1.18 -6.29
N TYR A 46 5.44 -0.39 -6.77
CA TYR A 46 5.49 1.07 -6.77
C TYR A 46 4.52 1.60 -5.73
N ALA A 47 5.02 1.92 -4.53
CA ALA A 47 4.19 2.39 -3.43
C ALA A 47 4.94 3.36 -2.51
N THR A 48 4.18 4.19 -1.81
CA THR A 48 4.67 4.89 -0.62
C THR A 48 4.43 4.00 0.60
N MET A 49 5.30 4.04 1.60
CA MET A 49 5.04 3.31 2.85
C MET A 49 4.33 4.25 3.81
N THR A 50 3.35 3.71 4.51
CA THR A 50 2.69 4.41 5.62
C THR A 50 2.38 3.42 6.72
N THR A 51 1.80 3.89 7.83
CA THR A 51 1.29 3.02 8.88
C THR A 51 -0.18 3.32 9.16
N ALA A 52 -0.87 2.39 9.83
CA ALA A 52 -2.26 2.62 10.22
C ALA A 52 -2.35 3.77 11.27
N GLY A 53 -1.33 3.93 12.12
CA GLY A 53 -1.20 5.05 13.04
C GLY A 53 -1.06 6.39 12.31
N GLU A 54 -0.22 6.46 11.27
CA GLU A 54 -0.08 7.66 10.45
C GLU A 54 -1.37 8.02 9.73
N PHE A 55 -2.05 7.04 9.12
CA PHE A 55 -3.32 7.28 8.45
C PHE A 55 -4.39 7.80 9.43
N THR A 56 -4.48 7.18 10.61
CA THR A 56 -5.39 7.63 11.69
C THR A 56 -5.10 9.08 12.09
N ARG A 57 -3.82 9.44 12.27
CA ARG A 57 -3.40 10.80 12.59
C ARG A 57 -3.76 11.79 11.46
N LEU A 58 -3.54 11.41 10.21
CA LEU A 58 -3.87 12.24 9.04
C LEU A 58 -5.38 12.53 8.97
N LEU A 59 -6.21 11.51 9.20
CA LEU A 59 -7.67 11.67 9.22
C LEU A 59 -8.13 12.57 10.36
N ASN A 60 -7.65 12.38 11.59
CA ASN A 60 -8.00 13.25 12.73
C ASN A 60 -7.61 14.72 12.49
N ASN A 61 -6.53 14.97 11.74
CA ASN A 61 -6.12 16.33 11.40
C ASN A 61 -7.01 16.99 10.34
N HIS A 62 -7.72 16.21 9.52
CA HIS A 62 -8.51 16.71 8.38
C HIS A 62 -10.02 16.62 8.59
N LEU A 63 -10.48 15.73 9.46
CA LEU A 63 -11.89 15.48 9.70
C LEU A 63 -12.34 16.07 11.04
N PRO A 64 -13.57 16.60 11.13
CA PRO A 64 -14.17 17.06 12.38
C PRO A 64 -14.66 15.93 13.30
N VAL A 65 -14.18 14.69 13.09
CA VAL A 65 -14.56 13.51 13.87
C VAL A 65 -13.32 12.81 14.37
N GLU A 66 -13.45 12.16 15.52
CA GLU A 66 -12.38 11.39 16.12
C GLU A 66 -12.28 10.02 15.44
N VAL A 67 -11.08 9.68 14.99
CA VAL A 67 -10.77 8.40 14.34
C VAL A 67 -9.76 7.66 15.20
N TYR A 68 -9.98 6.36 15.42
CA TYR A 68 -9.08 5.53 16.20
C TYR A 68 -8.62 4.32 15.41
N PHE A 69 -7.43 3.87 15.75
CA PHE A 69 -6.92 2.59 15.33
C PHE A 69 -7.24 1.53 16.39
N GLU A 70 -7.77 0.39 15.95
CA GLU A 70 -7.99 -0.78 16.80
C GLU A 70 -7.20 -1.96 16.23
N GLU A 71 -6.24 -2.48 16.97
CA GLU A 71 -5.58 -3.75 16.65
C GLU A 71 -6.49 -4.92 17.01
N THR A 72 -6.53 -5.95 16.17
CA THR A 72 -7.35 -7.15 16.40
C THR A 72 -6.62 -8.41 15.96
N SER A 73 -7.15 -9.58 16.29
CA SER A 73 -6.61 -10.84 15.78
C SER A 73 -7.09 -11.13 14.35
N VAL A 74 -6.38 -12.01 13.65
CA VAL A 74 -6.78 -12.51 12.31
C VAL A 74 -8.20 -13.10 12.35
N ASP A 75 -8.48 -13.94 13.34
CA ASP A 75 -9.79 -14.60 13.47
C ASP A 75 -10.94 -13.64 13.75
N ALA A 76 -10.69 -12.64 14.60
CA ALA A 76 -11.68 -11.61 14.92
C ALA A 76 -11.95 -10.73 13.69
N TRP A 77 -10.90 -10.31 12.97
CA TRP A 77 -11.06 -9.56 11.72
C TRP A 77 -11.83 -10.36 10.65
N ALA A 78 -11.49 -11.63 10.45
CA ALA A 78 -12.19 -12.49 9.51
C ALA A 78 -13.67 -12.70 9.89
N GLY A 79 -14.00 -12.64 11.19
CA GLY A 79 -15.38 -12.65 11.67
C GLY A 79 -16.16 -11.35 11.40
N LEU A 80 -15.48 -10.22 11.18
CA LEU A 80 -16.09 -8.93 10.84
C LEU A 80 -16.37 -8.78 9.33
N VAL A 81 -15.69 -9.56 8.49
CA VAL A 81 -15.91 -9.55 7.04
C VAL A 81 -17.17 -10.36 6.71
N VAL A 82 -18.30 -9.65 6.64
CA VAL A 82 -19.66 -10.23 6.65
C VAL A 82 -20.06 -10.97 5.37
N PHE A 83 -19.36 -10.76 4.24
CA PHE A 83 -19.78 -11.35 2.97
C PHE A 83 -19.13 -12.70 2.69
N ASP A 84 -17.91 -12.94 3.18
CA ASP A 84 -17.18 -14.20 3.02
C ASP A 84 -16.02 -14.29 4.04
N ARG A 85 -16.05 -15.35 4.87
CA ARG A 85 -15.02 -15.55 5.91
C ARG A 85 -13.65 -15.89 5.30
N GLU A 86 -13.60 -16.63 4.20
CA GLU A 86 -12.33 -17.00 3.55
C GLU A 86 -11.66 -15.77 2.95
N VAL A 87 -12.44 -14.85 2.38
CA VAL A 87 -11.92 -13.54 1.96
C VAL A 87 -11.42 -12.74 3.16
N GLY A 88 -12.16 -12.76 4.27
CA GLY A 88 -11.74 -12.13 5.52
C GLY A 88 -10.41 -12.67 6.06
N LEU A 89 -10.22 -13.98 6.02
CA LEU A 89 -8.96 -14.64 6.40
C LEU A 89 -7.82 -14.23 5.46
N GLY A 90 -8.03 -14.28 4.13
CA GLY A 90 -7.00 -13.90 3.17
C GLY A 90 -6.55 -12.44 3.31
N LEU A 91 -7.49 -11.52 3.55
CA LEU A 91 -7.15 -10.11 3.83
C LEU A 91 -6.43 -9.95 5.17
N ALA A 92 -6.85 -10.67 6.19
CA ALA A 92 -6.23 -10.60 7.50
C ALA A 92 -4.80 -11.16 7.50
N GLU A 93 -4.58 -12.28 6.83
CA GLU A 93 -3.26 -12.88 6.61
C GLU A 93 -2.36 -11.95 5.80
N MET A 94 -2.89 -11.25 4.79
CA MET A 94 -2.13 -10.25 4.02
C MET A 94 -1.60 -9.12 4.92
N TYR A 95 -2.43 -8.55 5.80
CA TYR A 95 -1.97 -7.52 6.74
C TYR A 95 -0.98 -8.07 7.77
N LYS A 96 -1.21 -9.30 8.27
CA LYS A 96 -0.28 -9.95 9.19
C LYS A 96 1.08 -10.23 8.52
N TYR A 97 1.07 -10.57 7.23
CA TYR A 97 2.27 -10.80 6.44
C TYR A 97 3.14 -9.55 6.35
N CYS A 98 2.54 -8.36 6.25
CA CYS A 98 3.26 -7.08 6.27
C CYS A 98 4.04 -6.83 7.57
N GLU A 99 3.68 -7.45 8.69
CA GLU A 99 4.46 -7.35 9.93
C GLU A 99 5.73 -8.19 9.90
N THR A 100 5.74 -9.24 9.10
CA THR A 100 6.81 -10.26 9.08
C THR A 100 7.76 -10.10 7.91
N VAL A 101 7.32 -9.44 6.84
CA VAL A 101 8.08 -9.26 5.62
C VAL A 101 8.09 -7.79 5.30
N ASP A 102 9.29 -7.20 5.31
CA ASP A 102 9.49 -5.85 4.83
C ASP A 102 8.97 -5.76 3.40
N TYR A 103 8.08 -4.81 3.14
CA TYR A 103 7.62 -4.57 1.77
C TYR A 103 8.78 -3.95 0.98
N PHE A 104 9.47 -4.78 0.19
CA PHE A 104 10.66 -4.39 -0.60
C PHE A 104 10.37 -3.41 -1.78
N GLY A 105 9.14 -2.88 -1.89
CA GLY A 105 8.75 -1.86 -2.88
C GLY A 105 8.49 -0.47 -2.27
N GLY A 106 8.96 -0.23 -1.04
CA GLY A 106 8.63 0.93 -0.23
C GLY A 106 9.72 2.00 -0.12
N GLN A 107 9.45 3.17 -0.72
CA GLN A 107 9.86 4.56 -0.45
C GLN A 107 11.25 5.00 0.05
N GLU A 108 12.24 4.14 0.27
CA GLU A 108 13.65 4.57 0.35
C GLU A 108 14.39 4.21 -0.94
N GLY A 109 14.11 4.99 -1.99
CA GLY A 109 15.07 5.22 -3.08
C GLY A 109 15.10 4.22 -4.24
N GLY A 110 14.22 3.21 -4.27
CA GLY A 110 14.07 2.35 -5.43
C GLY A 110 13.12 1.19 -5.17
N THR A 111 12.68 0.56 -6.25
CA THR A 111 12.31 -0.86 -6.24
C THR A 111 13.59 -1.64 -5.91
N THR A 112 13.90 -1.82 -4.63
CA THR A 112 15.22 -2.29 -4.16
C THR A 112 15.57 -3.69 -4.67
N ILE A 113 14.56 -4.42 -5.14
CA ILE A 113 14.77 -5.54 -6.04
C ILE A 113 14.11 -5.13 -7.36
N ILE A 114 14.89 -5.21 -8.43
CA ILE A 114 14.50 -4.97 -9.81
C ILE A 114 14.42 -3.48 -10.19
N THR A 115 15.43 -3.11 -10.95
CA THR A 115 15.61 -1.82 -11.60
C THR A 115 16.13 -0.76 -10.62
N GLU A 116 17.41 -0.43 -10.74
CA GLU A 116 18.00 0.83 -10.26
C GLU A 116 17.41 2.04 -11.01
N LEU A 117 16.16 1.94 -11.49
CA LEU A 117 15.51 2.95 -12.31
C LEU A 117 14.85 3.96 -11.37
N ALA A 118 15.37 5.18 -11.43
CA ALA A 118 14.65 6.33 -10.90
C ALA A 118 13.36 6.50 -11.71
N LEU A 119 12.22 6.18 -11.10
CA LEU A 119 10.92 6.56 -11.65
C LEU A 119 10.84 8.09 -11.63
N GLU A 120 10.45 8.69 -12.75
CA GLU A 120 10.41 10.17 -12.91
C GLU A 120 9.58 10.83 -11.82
N ASP A 121 8.53 10.14 -11.35
CA ASP A 121 7.62 10.60 -10.33
C ASP A 121 7.55 9.60 -9.16
N SER A 122 7.62 10.13 -7.93
CA SER A 122 7.38 9.34 -6.72
C SER A 122 5.89 8.96 -6.62
N PRO A 123 5.56 7.77 -6.08
CA PRO A 123 4.17 7.39 -5.86
C PRO A 123 3.48 8.37 -4.92
N THR A 124 2.16 8.44 -5.00
CA THR A 124 1.36 9.39 -4.23
C THR A 124 1.49 9.10 -2.74
N LYS A 125 1.78 10.14 -1.95
CA LYS A 125 1.83 10.03 -0.48
C LYS A 125 0.41 9.99 0.07
N MET A 126 0.19 9.18 1.11
CA MET A 126 -1.09 9.11 1.82
C MET A 126 -1.60 10.49 2.25
N GLU A 127 -0.72 11.37 2.74
CA GLU A 127 -1.09 12.74 3.15
C GLU A 127 -1.68 13.57 1.99
N ASP A 128 -1.06 13.52 0.81
CA ASP A 128 -1.54 14.25 -0.36
C ASP A 128 -2.88 13.70 -0.83
N TRP A 129 -3.04 12.37 -0.79
CA TRP A 129 -4.30 11.71 -1.13
C TRP A 129 -5.42 12.09 -0.16
N VAL A 130 -5.18 12.06 1.16
CA VAL A 130 -6.17 12.45 2.18
C VAL A 130 -6.63 13.89 1.99
N LYS A 131 -5.71 14.82 1.68
CA LYS A 131 -6.04 16.23 1.41
C LYS A 131 -6.90 16.42 0.16
N ALA A 132 -6.73 15.58 -0.85
CA ALA A 132 -7.40 15.69 -2.13
C ALA A 132 -8.82 15.10 -2.14
N GLN A 133 -9.18 14.26 -1.15
CA GLN A 133 -10.52 13.65 -1.11
C GLN A 133 -11.58 14.66 -0.69
N ASP A 134 -12.76 14.56 -1.31
CA ASP A 134 -13.96 15.24 -0.80
C ASP A 134 -14.53 14.44 0.35
N TRP A 135 -14.22 14.82 1.59
CA TRP A 135 -14.78 14.22 2.79
C TRP A 135 -16.16 14.76 3.18
N SER A 136 -16.67 15.78 2.47
CA SER A 136 -17.93 16.45 2.86
C SER A 136 -19.14 15.53 2.84
N PHE A 137 -19.10 14.43 2.06
CA PHE A 137 -20.18 13.45 2.02
C PHE A 137 -20.42 12.73 3.35
N LEU A 138 -19.41 12.68 4.23
CA LEU A 138 -19.53 12.04 5.55
C LEU A 138 -20.41 12.84 6.53
N PHE A 139 -20.68 14.12 6.23
CA PHE A 139 -21.37 15.05 7.12
C PHE A 139 -22.71 15.54 6.55
N LYS A 140 -23.25 14.84 5.55
CA LYS A 140 -24.54 15.13 4.92
C LYS A 140 -25.69 14.37 5.60
#